data_AF-A0A5C9C9D1-F1
#
_entry.id   AF-A0A5C9C9D1-F1
#
_cell.length_a   1.000
_cell.length_b   1.000
_cell.length_c   1.000
_cell.angle_alpha   90.00
_cell.angle_beta   90.00
_cell.angle_gamma   90.00
#
_symmetry.space_group_name_H-M   'P 1'
#
loop_
_entity.id
_entity.type
_entity.pdbx_description
1 polymer ?
#
loop_
_entity_poly.entity_id
_entity_poly.type
_entity_poly.pdbx_seq_one_letter_code
_entity_poly.pdbx_strand_id
1 'polypeptide(L)'
;MTWKQVFTSSVGKKLVMGLTGISLVLFLVVHAGINACIFADLVNPEENGEMFNKAAHFMGSTVLIRIVEVGLFAGILLHIAQGYLLTLENQKKRTVGYAVTYKDGSKWYSRSMGLLGTLILIFLILHLYHFWTSARFTGRGLVEVEYNGVKMHICLH
;
A
#
# COMPACT_ATOMS: atom_id res chain seq x y z
N MET A 1 -16.35 3.12 -31.75
CA MET A 1 -15.38 3.89 -30.95
C MET A 1 -14.19 3.00 -30.67
N THR A 2 -13.01 3.38 -31.17
CA THR A 2 -11.84 2.50 -31.29
C THR A 2 -11.11 2.41 -29.96
N TRP A 3 -10.88 1.19 -29.45
CA TRP A 3 -10.21 0.88 -28.17
C TRP A 3 -8.90 1.67 -27.96
N LYS A 4 -8.16 1.95 -29.04
CA LYS A 4 -6.92 2.74 -29.00
C LYS A 4 -7.13 4.18 -28.49
N GLN A 5 -8.27 4.81 -28.75
CA GLN A 5 -8.57 6.20 -28.32
C GLN A 5 -8.96 6.30 -26.85
N VAL A 6 -9.47 5.22 -26.23
CA VAL A 6 -9.77 5.19 -24.79
C VAL A 6 -8.48 5.15 -23.97
N PHE A 7 -7.45 4.45 -24.45
CA PHE A 7 -6.15 4.36 -23.79
C PHE A 7 -5.22 5.55 -24.05
N THR A 8 -5.35 6.27 -25.17
CA THR A 8 -4.53 7.46 -25.47
C THR A 8 -5.13 8.78 -24.97
N SER A 9 -6.38 8.77 -24.49
CA SER A 9 -7.09 9.98 -24.07
C SER A 9 -6.89 10.33 -22.59
N SER A 10 -7.10 11.60 -22.23
CA SER A 10 -7.10 12.11 -20.85
C SER A 10 -8.06 11.33 -19.93
N VAL A 11 -9.06 10.65 -20.50
CA VAL A 11 -9.98 9.74 -19.83
C VAL A 11 -9.27 8.47 -19.35
N GLY A 12 -8.44 7.83 -20.20
CA GLY A 12 -7.68 6.64 -19.84
C GLY A 12 -6.71 6.88 -18.69
N LYS A 13 -6.02 8.03 -18.67
CA LYS A 13 -5.13 8.42 -17.57
C LYS A 13 -5.87 8.55 -16.24
N LYS A 14 -7.07 9.13 -16.23
CA LYS A 14 -7.90 9.25 -15.03
C LYS A 14 -8.42 7.91 -14.54
N LEU A 15 -8.81 7.02 -15.47
CA LEU A 15 -9.25 5.66 -15.12
C LEU A 15 -8.11 4.85 -14.51
N VAL A 16 -6.91 4.89 -15.10
CA VAL A 16 -5.73 4.20 -14.54
C VAL A 16 -5.35 4.77 -13.17
N MET A 17 -5.42 6.09 -12.99
CA MET A 17 -5.17 6.72 -11.69
C MET A 17 -6.18 6.28 -10.62
N GLY A 18 -7.47 6.16 -10.99
CA GLY A 18 -8.52 5.67 -10.09
C GLY A 18 -8.36 4.17 -9.78
N LEU A 19 -8.06 3.35 -10.78
CA LEU A 19 -7.88 1.91 -10.64
C LEU A 19 -6.68 1.58 -9.75
N THR A 20 -5.54 2.26 -9.97
CA THR A 20 -4.36 2.09 -9.11
C THR A 20 -4.66 2.56 -7.68
N GLY A 21 -5.39 3.65 -7.49
CA GLY A 21 -5.84 4.09 -6.17
C GLY A 21 -6.72 3.06 -5.45
N ILE A 22 -7.71 2.47 -6.13
CA ILE A 22 -8.57 1.43 -5.56
C ILE A 22 -7.74 0.19 -5.18
N SER A 23 -6.75 -0.19 -6.01
CA SER A 23 -5.87 -1.32 -5.69
C SER A 23 -5.10 -1.10 -4.38
N LEU A 24 -4.66 0.12 -4.09
CA LEU A 24 -3.98 0.47 -2.84
C LEU A 24 -4.93 0.43 -1.64
N VAL A 25 -6.16 0.91 -1.81
CA VAL A 25 -7.18 0.85 -0.74
C VAL A 25 -7.52 -0.59 -0.39
N LEU A 26 -7.74 -1.45 -1.39
CA LEU A 26 -7.99 -2.88 -1.17
C LEU A 26 -6.81 -3.55 -0.46
N PHE A 27 -5.59 -3.24 -0.88
CA PHE A 27 -4.39 -3.71 -0.19
C PHE A 27 -4.37 -3.27 1.27
N LEU A 28 -4.65 -2.01 1.58
CA LEU A 28 -4.67 -1.50 2.95
C LEU A 28 -5.71 -2.21 3.82
N VAL A 29 -6.90 -2.51 3.28
CA VAL A 29 -7.94 -3.26 4.02
C VAL A 29 -7.44 -4.66 4.39
N VAL A 30 -6.87 -5.39 3.44
CA VAL A 30 -6.34 -6.75 3.68
C VAL A 30 -5.13 -6.70 4.61
N HIS A 31 -4.21 -5.77 4.38
CA HIS A 31 -2.99 -5.59 5.19
C HIS A 31 -3.33 -5.24 6.64
N ALA A 32 -4.21 -4.27 6.86
CA ALA A 32 -4.69 -3.93 8.19
C ALA A 32 -5.49 -5.08 8.84
N GLY A 33 -6.27 -5.82 8.05
CA GLY A 33 -7.01 -7.00 8.52
C GLY A 33 -6.09 -8.10 9.06
N ILE A 34 -5.03 -8.45 8.33
CA ILE A 34 -4.03 -9.43 8.78
C ILE A 34 -3.29 -8.90 10.02
N ASN A 35 -2.88 -7.63 10.02
CA ASN A 35 -2.25 -7.04 11.21
C ASN A 35 -3.19 -7.05 12.41
N ALA A 36 -4.49 -6.85 12.21
CA ALA A 36 -5.48 -6.91 13.28
C ALA A 36 -5.65 -8.32 13.85
N CYS A 37 -5.24 -9.39 13.15
CA CYS A 37 -5.22 -10.73 13.71
C CYS A 37 -4.30 -10.85 14.93
N ILE A 38 -3.35 -9.92 15.14
CA ILE A 38 -2.58 -9.87 16.39
C ILE A 38 -3.46 -9.59 17.60
N PHE A 39 -4.55 -8.83 17.42
CA PHE A 39 -5.50 -8.55 18.50
C PHE A 39 -6.39 -9.74 18.85
N ALA A 40 -6.35 -10.84 18.09
CA ALA A 40 -7.00 -12.09 18.51
C ALA A 40 -6.40 -12.62 19.84
N ASP A 41 -5.12 -12.32 20.09
CA ASP A 41 -4.44 -12.61 21.35
C ASP A 41 -5.05 -11.89 22.57
N LEU A 42 -5.71 -10.74 22.33
CA LEU A 42 -6.47 -10.04 23.39
C LEU A 42 -7.76 -10.77 23.79
N VAL A 43 -8.31 -11.60 22.90
CA VAL A 43 -9.53 -12.38 23.15
C VAL A 43 -9.17 -13.74 23.76
N ASN A 44 -8.08 -14.36 23.29
CA ASN A 44 -7.56 -15.63 23.80
C ASN A 44 -6.05 -15.50 24.11
N PRO A 45 -5.66 -15.19 25.36
CA PRO A 45 -4.25 -14.99 25.75
C PRO A 45 -3.37 -16.23 25.65
N GLU A 46 -3.97 -17.42 25.48
CA GLU A 46 -3.24 -18.68 25.33
C GLU A 46 -2.72 -18.90 23.89
N GLU A 47 -3.19 -18.12 22.90
CA GLU A 47 -2.84 -18.33 21.50
C GLU A 47 -1.51 -17.67 21.10
N ASN A 48 -0.95 -16.74 21.90
CA ASN A 48 0.35 -16.08 21.69
C ASN A 48 0.62 -15.69 20.22
N GLY A 49 -0.39 -15.11 19.56
CA GLY A 49 -0.30 -14.69 18.16
C GLY A 49 -0.36 -15.80 17.10
N GLU A 50 -0.80 -17.02 17.44
CA GLU A 50 -0.91 -18.15 16.50
C GLU A 50 -1.76 -17.81 15.26
N MET A 51 -2.89 -17.12 15.43
CA MET A 51 -3.74 -16.68 14.32
C MET A 51 -3.01 -15.76 13.34
N PHE A 52 -2.23 -14.80 13.84
CA PHE A 52 -1.42 -13.92 13.00
C PHE A 52 -0.35 -14.70 12.25
N ASN A 53 0.34 -15.62 12.93
CA ASN A 53 1.39 -16.43 12.31
C ASN A 53 0.83 -17.38 11.23
N LYS A 54 -0.34 -18.00 11.46
CA LYS A 54 -1.04 -18.82 10.44
C LYS A 54 -1.40 -17.99 9.21
N ALA A 55 -1.98 -16.81 9.41
CA ALA A 55 -2.34 -15.90 8.33
C ALA A 55 -1.10 -15.42 7.56
N ALA A 56 -0.04 -15.02 8.27
CA ALA A 56 1.22 -14.59 7.66
C ALA A 56 1.88 -15.72 6.84
N HIS A 57 1.89 -16.94 7.37
CA HIS A 57 2.41 -18.12 6.68
C HIS A 57 1.61 -18.45 5.42
N PHE A 58 0.27 -18.43 5.49
CA PHE A 58 -0.60 -18.63 4.33
C PHE A 58 -0.36 -17.58 3.24
N MET A 59 -0.18 -16.32 3.65
CA MET A 59 0.10 -15.21 2.73
C MET A 59 1.46 -15.37 2.04
N GLY A 60 2.50 -15.83 2.75
CA GLY A 60 3.83 -16.01 2.18
C GLY A 60 4.01 -17.26 1.31
N SER A 61 3.24 -18.33 1.57
CA SER A 61 3.37 -19.64 0.92
C SER A 61 2.54 -19.79 -0.37
N THR A 62 1.50 -18.98 -0.56
CA THR A 62 0.56 -19.16 -1.66
C THR A 62 1.03 -18.43 -2.94
N VAL A 63 1.08 -19.15 -4.07
CA VAL A 63 1.48 -18.59 -5.38
C VAL A 63 0.58 -17.44 -5.83
N LEU A 64 -0.71 -17.49 -5.49
CA LEU A 64 -1.67 -16.41 -5.79
C LEU A 64 -1.21 -15.08 -5.19
N ILE A 65 -0.76 -15.08 -3.93
CA ILE A 65 -0.32 -13.86 -3.25
C ILE A 65 0.91 -13.28 -3.92
N ARG A 66 1.79 -14.12 -4.45
CA ARG A 66 2.97 -13.66 -5.20
C ARG A 66 2.59 -12.94 -6.51
N ILE A 67 1.54 -13.38 -7.19
CA ILE A 67 1.02 -12.69 -8.38
C ILE A 67 0.43 -11.34 -7.98
N VAL A 68 -0.35 -11.30 -6.90
CA VAL A 68 -0.96 -10.05 -6.39
C VAL A 68 0.13 -9.06 -5.94
N GLU A 69 1.19 -9.54 -5.29
CA GLU A 69 2.33 -8.73 -4.84
C GLU A 69 3.01 -8.01 -6.02
N VAL A 70 3.34 -8.72 -7.09
CA VAL A 70 3.94 -8.12 -8.29
C VAL A 70 2.99 -7.11 -8.93
N GLY A 71 1.70 -7.43 -9.00
CA GLY A 71 0.67 -6.53 -9.50
C GLY A 71 0.53 -5.26 -8.65
N LEU A 72 0.61 -5.39 -7.32
CA LEU A 72 0.55 -4.28 -6.39
C LEU A 72 1.78 -3.37 -6.50
N PHE A 73 2.98 -3.94 -6.63
CA PHE A 73 4.20 -3.16 -6.89
C PHE A 73 4.08 -2.33 -8.17
N ALA A 74 3.58 -2.92 -9.26
CA ALA A 74 3.31 -2.19 -10.49
C ALA A 74 2.26 -1.08 -10.26
N GLY A 75 1.19 -1.38 -9.53
CA GLY A 75 0.15 -0.41 -9.17
C GLY A 75 0.68 0.78 -8.36
N ILE A 76 1.53 0.53 -7.37
CA ILE A 76 2.20 1.54 -6.53
C ILE A 76 3.06 2.46 -7.40
N LEU A 77 3.92 1.90 -8.26
CA LEU A 77 4.81 2.68 -9.12
C LEU A 77 4.01 3.56 -10.10
N LEU A 78 2.97 3.01 -10.71
CA LEU A 78 2.08 3.76 -11.60
C LEU A 78 1.35 4.88 -10.84
N HIS A 79 0.84 4.60 -9.63
CA HIS A 79 0.15 5.57 -8.80
C HIS A 79 1.05 6.75 -8.40
N ILE A 80 2.28 6.46 -7.96
CA ILE A 80 3.26 7.49 -7.58
C ILE A 80 3.65 8.34 -8.79
N ALA A 81 3.95 7.71 -9.94
CA ALA A 81 4.32 8.43 -11.15
C ALA A 81 3.19 9.37 -11.62
N GLN A 82 1.95 8.87 -11.66
CA GLN A 82 0.80 9.69 -12.06
C GLN A 82 0.48 10.79 -11.03
N GLY A 83 0.56 10.49 -9.74
CA GLY A 83 0.37 11.48 -8.67
C GLY A 83 1.43 12.57 -8.67
N TYR A 84 2.68 12.22 -8.96
CA TYR A 84 3.79 13.17 -9.09
C TYR A 84 3.61 14.07 -10.33
N LEU A 85 3.27 13.48 -11.49
CA LEU A 85 2.97 14.23 -12.70
C LEU A 85 1.82 15.23 -12.49
N LEU A 86 0.73 14.80 -11.83
CA LEU A 86 -0.39 15.68 -11.50
C LEU A 86 0.03 16.81 -10.56
N THR A 87 0.90 16.51 -9.59
CA THR A 87 1.46 17.51 -8.68
C THR A 87 2.29 18.55 -9.42
N LEU A 88 3.15 18.11 -10.35
CA LEU A 88 3.94 18.99 -11.20
C LEU A 88 3.07 19.83 -12.14
N GLU A 89 2.05 19.24 -12.77
CA GLU A 89 1.10 19.97 -13.61
C GLU A 89 0.33 21.03 -12.81
N ASN A 90 -0.11 20.69 -11.58
CA ASN A 90 -0.77 21.64 -10.68
C ASN A 90 0.19 22.75 -10.21
N GLN A 91 1.48 22.44 -10.01
CA GLN A 91 2.49 23.44 -9.69
C GLN A 91 2.80 24.35 -10.89
N LYS A 92 2.91 23.82 -12.10
CA LYS A 92 3.11 24.61 -13.33
C LYS A 92 1.91 25.51 -13.65
N LYS A 93 0.69 25.05 -13.38
CA LYS A 93 -0.52 25.88 -13.52
C LYS A 93 -0.65 26.95 -12.43
N ARG A 94 0.08 26.82 -11.31
CA ARG A 94 0.18 27.82 -10.25
C ARG A 94 1.13 28.99 -10.58
N THR A 95 1.79 29.01 -11.75
CA THR A 95 2.64 30.14 -12.19
C THR A 95 1.85 31.44 -12.42
N VAL A 96 0.54 31.39 -12.64
CA VAL A 96 -0.32 32.58 -12.56
C VAL A 96 -0.78 32.70 -11.11
N GLY A 97 -0.14 33.60 -10.34
CA GLY A 97 -0.62 33.97 -9.02
C GLY A 97 -2.09 34.36 -9.10
N TYR A 98 -2.93 33.76 -8.23
CA TYR A 98 -4.35 34.11 -8.18
C TYR A 98 -4.48 35.63 -8.01
N ALA A 99 -5.09 36.31 -8.98
CA ALA A 99 -5.45 37.72 -8.89
C ALA A 99 -6.50 37.99 -7.78
N VAL A 100 -7.08 36.94 -7.19
CA VAL A 100 -8.06 37.02 -6.11
C VAL A 100 -7.78 35.93 -5.08
N THR A 101 -7.40 36.34 -3.87
CA THR A 101 -7.20 35.44 -2.72
C THR A 101 -8.56 35.03 -2.18
N TYR A 102 -9.17 33.97 -2.73
CA TYR A 102 -10.42 33.43 -2.20
C TYR A 102 -10.15 32.73 -0.86
N LYS A 103 -10.42 33.42 0.25
CA LYS A 103 -10.06 32.97 1.62
C LYS A 103 -10.84 31.75 2.13
N ASP A 104 -11.90 31.29 1.43
CA ASP A 104 -12.80 30.25 1.95
C ASP A 104 -12.80 28.89 1.21
N GLY A 105 -12.02 28.70 0.14
CA GLY A 105 -12.25 27.56 -0.77
C GLY A 105 -11.29 26.37 -0.69
N SER A 106 -10.04 26.57 -0.24
CA SER A 106 -9.02 25.53 -0.34
C SER A 106 -8.93 24.73 0.95
N LYS A 107 -9.72 23.64 1.05
CA LYS A 107 -9.65 22.67 2.15
C LYS A 107 -8.19 22.26 2.38
N TRP A 108 -7.74 22.30 3.63
CA TRP A 108 -6.36 21.97 4.05
C TRP A 108 -5.87 20.64 3.46
N TYR A 109 -6.76 19.65 3.35
CA TYR A 109 -6.51 18.35 2.72
C TYR A 109 -5.99 18.44 1.28
N SER A 110 -6.49 19.39 0.48
CA SER A 110 -6.02 19.60 -0.91
C SER A 110 -4.63 20.23 -0.98
N ARG A 111 -4.24 21.03 0.03
CA ARG A 111 -2.87 21.59 0.15
C ARG A 111 -1.89 20.53 0.64
N SER A 112 -2.35 19.64 1.53
CA SER A 112 -1.54 18.58 2.12
C SER A 112 -1.40 17.34 1.23
N MET A 113 -2.07 17.25 0.07
CA MET A 113 -2.05 16.06 -0.80
C MET A 113 -0.63 15.66 -1.23
N GLY A 114 0.22 16.63 -1.58
CA GLY A 114 1.63 16.36 -1.92
C GLY A 114 2.49 16.02 -0.69
N LEU A 115 2.24 16.67 0.45
CA LEU A 115 2.98 16.45 1.69
C LEU A 115 2.68 15.06 2.29
N LEU A 116 1.40 14.70 2.41
CA LEU A 116 0.93 13.38 2.84
C LEU A 116 1.45 12.29 1.90
N GLY A 117 1.42 12.52 0.58
CA GLY A 117 1.98 11.58 -0.40
C GLY A 117 3.46 11.30 -0.16
N THR A 118 4.28 12.35 0.05
CA THR A 118 5.71 12.18 0.35
C THR A 118 5.95 11.48 1.67
N LEU A 119 5.18 11.80 2.72
CA LEU A 119 5.28 11.14 4.02
C LEU A 119 4.95 9.63 3.90
N ILE A 120 3.87 9.30 3.20
CA ILE A 120 3.47 7.90 2.94
C ILE A 120 4.53 7.18 2.12
N LEU A 121 5.15 7.86 1.15
CA LEU A 121 6.21 7.26 0.33
C LEU A 121 7.43 6.87 1.17
N ILE A 122 7.88 7.75 2.08
CA ILE A 122 8.99 7.46 2.99
C ILE A 122 8.63 6.29 3.91
N PHE A 123 7.43 6.32 4.50
CA PHE A 123 6.92 5.22 5.32
C PHE A 123 6.92 3.89 4.55
N LEU A 124 6.46 3.90 3.29
CA LEU A 124 6.39 2.70 2.45
C LEU A 124 7.78 2.11 2.17
N ILE A 125 8.78 2.95 1.87
CA ILE A 125 10.16 2.48 1.64
C ILE A 125 10.70 1.78 2.89
N LEU A 126 10.55 2.41 4.05
CA LEU A 126 10.99 1.83 5.32
C LEU A 126 10.22 0.55 5.65
N HIS A 127 8.90 0.55 5.44
CA HIS A 127 8.05 -0.62 5.66
C HIS A 127 8.46 -1.81 4.78
N LEU A 128 8.69 -1.59 3.49
CA LEU A 128 9.18 -2.62 2.57
C LEU A 128 10.58 -3.09 2.95
N TYR A 129 11.47 -2.18 3.32
CA TYR A 129 12.82 -2.55 3.76
C TYR A 129 12.77 -3.42 5.01
N HIS A 130 12.07 -3.02 6.06
CA HIS A 130 12.07 -3.74 7.33
C HIS A 130 11.28 -5.05 7.29
N PHE A 131 10.10 -5.08 6.70
CA PHE A 131 9.23 -6.26 6.75
C PHE A 131 9.36 -7.12 5.50
N TRP A 132 9.27 -6.52 4.30
CA TRP A 132 9.26 -7.28 3.06
C TRP A 132 10.63 -7.91 2.76
N THR A 133 11.75 -7.18 2.94
CA THR A 133 13.07 -7.79 2.71
C THR A 133 13.44 -8.83 3.76
N SER A 134 13.05 -8.63 5.02
CA SER A 134 13.27 -9.61 6.09
C SER A 134 12.49 -10.90 5.82
N ALA A 135 11.21 -10.77 5.43
CA ALA A 135 10.36 -11.91 5.09
C ALA A 135 10.85 -12.68 3.84
N ARG A 136 11.46 -12.01 2.86
CA ARG A 136 11.80 -12.64 1.56
C ARG A 136 13.26 -13.07 1.41
N PHE A 137 14.20 -12.24 1.84
CA PHE A 137 15.63 -12.45 1.58
C PHE A 137 16.40 -12.96 2.79
N THR A 138 15.94 -12.61 3.99
CA THR A 138 16.82 -12.69 5.15
C THR A 138 16.45 -13.83 6.09
N GLY A 139 15.19 -14.26 6.15
CA GLY A 139 14.72 -15.24 7.13
C GLY A 139 14.91 -14.80 8.60
N ARG A 140 15.48 -13.61 8.83
CA ARG A 140 15.69 -12.99 10.14
C ARG A 140 14.34 -12.47 10.61
N GLY A 141 13.74 -13.23 11.52
CA GLY A 141 12.39 -13.03 12.03
C GLY A 141 11.70 -14.37 12.24
N LEU A 142 12.05 -15.38 11.44
CA LEU A 142 11.48 -16.72 11.43
C LEU A 142 12.01 -17.56 12.60
N VAL A 143 11.59 -17.26 13.83
CA VAL A 143 11.71 -18.26 14.91
C VAL A 143 10.77 -19.40 14.53
N GLU A 144 11.33 -20.59 14.28
CA GLU A 144 10.53 -21.81 14.10
C GLU A 144 9.85 -22.12 15.44
N VAL A 145 8.53 -21.98 15.48
CA VAL A 145 7.73 -22.38 16.64
C VAL A 145 6.77 -23.46 16.18
N GLU A 146 6.80 -24.57 16.90
CA GLU A 146 6.00 -25.75 16.59
C GLU A 146 4.65 -25.63 17.30
N TYR A 147 3.58 -25.46 16.54
CA TYR A 147 2.21 -25.51 17.04
C TYR A 147 1.55 -26.80 16.54
N ASN A 148 1.14 -27.70 17.45
CA ASN A 148 0.46 -28.97 17.13
C ASN A 148 1.18 -29.81 16.04
N GLY A 149 2.51 -29.90 16.06
CA GLY A 149 3.30 -30.68 15.10
C GLY A 149 3.52 -30.01 13.74
N VAL A 150 3.04 -28.77 13.55
CA VAL A 150 3.26 -27.98 12.35
C VAL A 150 4.29 -26.89 12.67
N LYS A 151 5.44 -26.96 11.99
CA LYS A 151 6.47 -25.92 12.08
C LYS A 151 5.93 -24.65 11.44
N MET A 152 5.80 -23.59 12.24
CA MET A 152 5.40 -22.28 11.75
C MET A 152 6.52 -21.28 12.03
N HIS A 153 6.74 -20.39 11.08
CA HIS A 153 7.70 -19.32 11.27
C HIS A 153 6.99 -18.11 11.90
N ILE A 154 7.39 -17.73 13.10
CA ILE A 154 6.97 -16.48 13.71
C ILE A 154 7.54 -15.32 12.90
N CYS A 155 6.82 -14.21 12.75
CA CYS A 155 7.32 -13.01 12.08
C CYS A 155 7.44 -11.81 13.04
N LEU A 156 7.16 -12.02 14.33
CA LEU A 156 7.26 -11.02 15.40
C LEU A 156 8.49 -11.25 16.27
N HIS A 157 9.13 -10.15 16.65
CA HIS A 157 10.22 -10.11 17.62
C HIS A 157 9.76 -9.42 18.91
#